data_AF-A9G4G8-F1
#
_entry.id   AF-A9G4G8-F1
#
_cell.length_a   1.000
_cell.length_b   1.000
_cell.length_c   1.000
_cell.angle_alpha   90.00
_cell.angle_beta   90.00
_cell.angle_gamma   90.00
#
_symmetry.space_group_name_H-M   'P 1'
#
loop_
_entity.id
_entity.type
_entity.pdbx_description
1 polymer ?
#
loop_
_entity_poly.entity_id
_entity_poly.type
_entity_poly.pdbx_seq_one_letter_code
_entity_poly.pdbx_strand_id
1 'polypeptide(L)'
;MKRRIRALCAHTFLLASVPCCGGSDGFPAEWGSVDEVSSALVNHNALNPNALNPNALNPNALDPIALAPNRLASNALSAAVRAAITRPGELGAMSRQLLQYIVSCALTPSQSFRFSWRDERGELREEVYRGYLGLAASWAIAPLSESREQWVSACVASRANRAGVSVMISSRAAHLALRHPDASEVESYPMEEGAFWGNLFATPPRLYACYNESNVESARALSRDCAAGLPEPGGGVRECPNIHIVGSCDLACDAPGAADGYRPSCTDDRGESWSAVITTFLP
;
A
#
# COMPACT_ATOMS: atom_id res chain seq x y z
N MET A 1 69.96 9.51 36.35
CA MET A 1 68.62 9.00 35.96
C MET A 1 67.66 9.28 37.12
N LYS A 2 66.65 10.12 36.88
CA LYS A 2 65.75 10.73 37.88
C LYS A 2 64.32 10.18 37.71
N ARG A 3 63.64 9.84 38.82
CA ARG A 3 62.17 9.98 39.10
C ARG A 3 61.91 9.42 40.52
N ARG A 4 61.94 10.25 41.58
CA ARG A 4 60.88 11.12 42.18
C ARG A 4 59.72 10.38 42.88
N ILE A 5 59.93 10.09 44.16
CA ILE A 5 59.13 10.37 45.39
C ILE A 5 57.75 11.04 45.21
N ARG A 6 56.66 10.48 45.80
CA ARG A 6 55.90 11.04 46.96
C ARG A 6 54.61 10.26 47.29
N ALA A 7 54.43 10.06 48.59
CA ALA A 7 53.33 9.42 49.31
C ALA A 7 52.10 10.32 49.43
N LEU A 8 50.92 9.73 49.69
CA LEU A 8 49.85 10.36 50.47
C LEU A 8 49.13 9.29 51.33
N CYS A 9 49.08 9.54 52.63
CA CYS A 9 48.34 8.82 53.66
C CYS A 9 47.22 9.72 54.22
N ALA A 10 46.34 9.11 55.01
CA ALA A 10 45.34 9.67 55.96
C ALA A 10 43.92 9.90 55.39
N HIS A 11 42.96 9.02 55.69
CA HIS A 11 42.14 8.89 56.92
C HIS A 11 40.93 9.84 56.96
N THR A 12 39.70 9.31 56.85
CA THR A 12 38.63 9.58 57.84
C THR A 12 37.49 8.56 57.75
N PHE A 13 36.89 8.29 58.90
CA PHE A 13 36.00 7.19 59.27
C PHE A 13 34.55 7.70 59.45
N LEU A 14 33.58 6.92 58.97
CA LEU A 14 32.29 6.50 59.59
C LEU A 14 31.13 7.46 60.00
N LEU A 15 29.90 6.90 59.80
CA LEU A 15 28.57 7.11 60.46
C LEU A 15 27.65 8.22 59.89
N ALA A 16 26.32 8.10 59.75
CA ALA A 16 25.31 7.05 59.99
C ALA A 16 23.93 7.48 59.42
N SER A 17 23.02 6.49 59.24
CA SER A 17 21.52 6.48 59.23
C SER A 17 20.76 7.43 58.27
N VAL A 18 19.63 7.06 57.65
CA VAL A 18 18.35 6.51 58.16
C VAL A 18 17.59 5.79 57.01
N PRO A 19 16.73 4.78 57.28
CA PRO A 19 16.01 4.00 56.28
C PRO A 19 14.62 4.59 55.96
N CYS A 20 14.09 4.30 54.78
CA CYS A 20 12.64 4.30 54.57
C CYS A 20 12.22 3.16 53.63
N CYS A 21 11.36 2.30 54.17
CA CYS A 21 10.66 1.22 53.49
C CYS A 21 9.60 1.78 52.53
N GLY A 22 9.25 0.99 51.51
CA GLY A 22 8.02 1.18 50.75
C GLY A 22 8.00 0.31 49.50
N GLY A 23 7.64 -0.97 49.66
CA GLY A 23 7.49 -1.91 48.56
C GLY A 23 6.24 -1.64 47.71
N SER A 24 6.27 -2.11 46.47
CA SER A 24 5.20 -2.90 45.83
C SER A 24 5.62 -3.27 44.42
N ASP A 25 5.51 -4.56 44.16
CA ASP A 25 4.93 -5.17 42.98
C ASP A 25 5.60 -4.96 41.63
N GLY A 26 6.00 -6.11 41.06
CA GLY A 26 6.68 -6.18 39.80
C GLY A 26 5.78 -5.81 38.63
N PHE A 27 6.35 -5.02 37.74
CA PHE A 27 6.10 -5.09 36.32
C PHE A 27 7.49 -5.00 35.66
N PRO A 28 7.95 -6.00 34.91
CA PRO A 28 8.95 -5.69 33.90
C PRO A 28 8.25 -4.76 32.92
N ALA A 29 8.61 -3.48 32.95
CA ALA A 29 8.42 -2.61 31.81
C ALA A 29 9.36 -3.16 30.71
N GLU A 30 8.87 -4.19 30.03
CA GLU A 30 9.32 -4.53 28.70
C GLU A 30 8.90 -3.33 27.85
N TRP A 31 9.79 -2.36 27.73
CA TRP A 31 9.72 -1.36 26.68
C TRP A 31 9.86 -2.16 25.40
N GLY A 32 8.70 -2.59 24.89
CA GLY A 32 8.57 -3.16 23.56
C GLY A 32 9.42 -2.31 22.63
N SER A 33 10.36 -2.99 22.00
CA SER A 33 11.15 -2.48 20.90
C SER A 33 10.30 -1.55 20.07
N VAL A 34 10.83 -0.36 19.81
CA VAL A 34 10.30 0.53 18.79
C VAL A 34 10.13 -0.34 17.55
N ASP A 35 8.89 -0.64 17.18
CA ASP A 35 8.61 -1.33 15.93
C ASP A 35 9.39 -0.58 14.85
N GLU A 36 10.31 -1.30 14.22
CA GLU A 36 11.02 -0.81 13.05
C GLU A 36 9.99 -0.18 12.14
N VAL A 37 10.24 1.07 11.75
CA VAL A 37 9.39 1.83 10.84
C VAL A 37 9.13 0.93 9.64
N SER A 38 7.94 0.33 9.55
CA SER A 38 7.51 -0.44 8.39
C SER A 38 7.78 0.41 7.17
N SER A 39 8.82 0.04 6.41
CA SER A 39 9.25 0.74 5.21
C SER A 39 8.04 0.92 4.29
N ALA A 40 7.93 2.08 3.64
CA ALA A 40 6.83 2.38 2.71
C ALA A 40 6.67 1.33 1.60
N LEU A 41 7.68 0.48 1.38
CA LEU A 41 7.60 -0.60 0.42
C LEU A 41 6.78 -1.79 0.91
N VAL A 42 6.75 -2.10 2.21
CA VAL A 42 5.96 -3.24 2.71
C VAL A 42 4.55 -2.77 3.08
N ASN A 43 3.52 -3.35 2.46
CA ASN A 43 2.15 -2.94 2.69
C ASN A 43 1.12 -4.08 2.60
N HIS A 44 -0.08 -3.78 3.11
CA HIS A 44 -1.23 -4.68 3.14
C HIS A 44 -2.08 -4.58 1.87
N ASN A 45 -2.64 -5.70 1.40
CA ASN A 45 -3.29 -5.81 0.08
C ASN A 45 -4.70 -6.46 0.08
N ALA A 46 -5.58 -6.10 1.01
CA ALA A 46 -6.92 -6.67 1.09
C ALA A 46 -8.01 -5.92 0.27
N LEU A 47 -7.67 -5.21 -0.81
CA LEU A 47 -8.68 -4.50 -1.62
C LEU A 47 -9.51 -5.52 -2.40
N ASN A 48 -10.83 -5.49 -2.23
CA ASN A 48 -11.73 -6.33 -3.03
C ASN A 48 -11.66 -5.88 -4.51
N PRO A 49 -11.28 -6.76 -5.46
CA PRO A 49 -11.18 -6.40 -6.87
C PRO A 49 -12.51 -5.93 -7.48
N ASN A 50 -13.65 -6.35 -6.94
CA ASN A 50 -14.96 -5.86 -7.39
C ASN A 50 -15.12 -4.35 -7.14
N ALA A 51 -14.37 -3.78 -6.20
CA ALA A 51 -14.34 -2.34 -5.97
C ALA A 51 -13.56 -1.59 -7.07
N LEU A 52 -12.79 -2.27 -7.93
CA LEU A 52 -12.08 -1.66 -9.07
C LEU A 52 -12.97 -1.44 -10.30
N ASN A 53 -14.13 -2.12 -10.36
CA ASN A 53 -15.20 -1.82 -11.33
C ASN A 53 -16.54 -1.50 -10.66
N PRO A 54 -16.62 -0.39 -9.93
CA PRO A 54 -17.84 -0.01 -9.23
C PRO A 54 -19.01 0.21 -10.21
N ASN A 55 -18.74 0.80 -11.38
CA ASN A 55 -19.75 1.15 -12.38
C ASN A 55 -20.31 -0.03 -13.18
N ALA A 56 -19.53 -1.11 -13.41
CA ALA A 56 -20.07 -2.31 -14.06
C ALA A 56 -21.06 -3.07 -13.18
N LEU A 57 -20.98 -2.89 -11.86
CA LEU A 57 -21.93 -3.47 -10.91
C LEU A 57 -23.06 -2.50 -10.55
N ASN A 58 -22.79 -1.18 -10.51
CA ASN A 58 -23.79 -0.15 -10.20
C ASN A 58 -23.41 1.24 -10.76
N PRO A 59 -24.26 1.91 -11.56
CA PRO A 59 -23.97 3.22 -12.14
C PRO A 59 -23.81 4.37 -11.13
N ASN A 60 -24.17 4.16 -9.86
CA ASN A 60 -24.02 5.16 -8.79
C ASN A 60 -22.87 4.87 -7.83
N ALA A 61 -22.04 3.87 -8.11
CA ALA A 61 -20.88 3.56 -7.30
C ALA A 61 -19.74 4.57 -7.54
N LEU A 62 -18.67 4.50 -6.74
CA LEU A 62 -17.60 5.49 -6.79
C LEU A 62 -16.86 5.43 -8.13
N ASP A 63 -17.07 6.40 -9.01
CA ASP A 63 -16.29 6.54 -10.24
C ASP A 63 -14.94 7.23 -9.97
N PRO A 64 -13.80 6.53 -10.15
CA PRO A 64 -12.49 7.14 -9.97
C PRO A 64 -12.24 8.33 -10.91
N ILE A 65 -12.79 8.33 -12.13
CA ILE A 65 -12.68 9.44 -13.08
C ILE A 65 -13.22 10.73 -12.45
N ALA A 66 -14.28 10.64 -11.62
CA ALA A 66 -14.88 11.79 -10.96
C ALA A 66 -14.04 12.35 -9.79
N LEU A 67 -13.01 11.61 -9.33
CA LEU A 67 -12.07 12.05 -8.30
C LEU A 67 -10.94 12.93 -8.88
N ALA A 68 -10.40 12.59 -10.06
CA ALA A 68 -9.17 13.19 -10.58
C ALA A 68 -9.21 14.72 -10.81
N PRO A 69 -10.30 15.30 -11.34
CA PRO A 69 -10.36 16.75 -11.64
C PRO A 69 -10.37 17.65 -10.41
N ASN A 70 -10.59 17.10 -9.21
CA ASN A 70 -10.69 17.87 -7.98
C ASN A 70 -9.53 17.52 -7.04
N ARG A 71 -9.11 18.48 -6.21
CA ARG A 71 -8.24 18.17 -5.07
C ARG A 71 -8.96 17.22 -4.12
N LEU A 72 -8.20 16.33 -3.46
CA LEU A 72 -8.72 15.34 -2.53
C LEU A 72 -9.06 15.96 -1.17
N ALA A 73 -10.17 16.70 -1.12
CA ALA A 73 -10.73 17.31 0.08
C ALA A 73 -12.25 17.14 0.08
N SER A 74 -12.87 16.87 1.22
CA SER A 74 -14.30 16.52 1.30
C SER A 74 -15.23 17.61 0.74
N ASN A 75 -14.83 18.88 0.85
CA ASN A 75 -15.54 20.03 0.30
C ASN A 75 -15.26 20.30 -1.19
N ALA A 76 -14.27 19.62 -1.79
CA ALA A 76 -13.90 19.77 -3.19
C ALA A 76 -14.42 18.62 -4.07
N LEU A 77 -14.86 17.51 -3.47
CA LEU A 77 -15.40 16.37 -4.21
C LEU A 77 -16.69 16.72 -4.95
N SER A 78 -16.90 16.10 -6.11
CA SER A 78 -18.15 16.21 -6.85
C SER A 78 -19.34 15.63 -6.07
N ALA A 79 -20.56 16.05 -6.40
CA ALA A 79 -21.77 15.53 -5.75
C ALA A 79 -21.92 14.00 -5.93
N ALA A 80 -21.54 13.47 -7.10
CA ALA A 80 -21.58 12.05 -7.40
C ALA A 80 -20.64 11.25 -6.50
N VAL A 81 -19.38 11.70 -6.34
CA VAL A 81 -18.42 11.05 -5.44
C VAL A 81 -18.94 11.07 -4.00
N ARG A 82 -19.42 12.22 -3.52
CA ARG A 82 -19.99 12.32 -2.16
C ARG A 82 -21.14 11.34 -1.98
N ALA A 83 -22.07 11.27 -2.94
CA ALA A 83 -23.20 10.34 -2.88
C ALA A 83 -22.76 8.87 -2.86
N ALA A 84 -21.68 8.50 -3.56
CA ALA A 84 -21.16 7.14 -3.55
C ALA A 84 -20.59 6.75 -2.18
N ILE A 85 -19.76 7.62 -1.58
CA ILE A 85 -19.06 7.29 -0.32
C ILE A 85 -19.93 7.47 0.93
N THR A 86 -20.97 8.29 0.87
CA THR A 86 -21.93 8.47 1.99
C THR A 86 -23.11 7.51 1.93
N ARG A 87 -23.22 6.69 0.87
CA ARG A 87 -24.27 5.68 0.77
C ARG A 87 -24.17 4.65 1.91
N PRO A 88 -25.28 4.32 2.58
CA PRO A 88 -25.29 3.21 3.54
C PRO A 88 -25.30 1.84 2.83
N GLY A 89 -25.03 0.78 3.59
CA GLY A 89 -25.00 -0.59 3.08
C GLY A 89 -23.73 -0.95 2.30
N GLU A 90 -23.77 -2.13 1.66
CA GLU A 90 -22.62 -2.79 1.03
C GLU A 90 -21.99 -1.97 -0.10
N LEU A 91 -22.80 -1.38 -0.97
CA LEU A 91 -22.30 -0.57 -2.10
C LEU A 91 -21.51 0.65 -1.65
N GLY A 92 -21.96 1.31 -0.58
CA GLY A 92 -21.22 2.40 0.04
C GLY A 92 -19.96 1.91 0.74
N ALA A 93 -20.01 0.74 1.38
CA ALA A 93 -18.84 0.11 1.98
C ALA A 93 -17.75 -0.20 0.94
N MET A 94 -18.11 -0.71 -0.24
CA MET A 94 -17.16 -0.94 -1.34
C MET A 94 -16.57 0.39 -1.87
N SER A 95 -17.40 1.43 -2.01
CA SER A 95 -16.95 2.77 -2.41
C SER A 95 -15.96 3.36 -1.40
N ARG A 96 -16.24 3.19 -0.10
CA ARG A 96 -15.36 3.59 1.00
C ARG A 96 -14.06 2.80 1.02
N GLN A 97 -14.12 1.48 0.80
CA GLN A 97 -12.92 0.63 0.72
C GLN A 97 -12.02 1.06 -0.44
N LEU A 98 -12.57 1.26 -1.64
CA LEU A 98 -11.80 1.76 -2.78
C LEU A 98 -11.15 3.11 -2.45
N LEU A 99 -11.91 4.06 -1.89
CA LEU A 99 -11.38 5.37 -1.52
C LEU A 99 -10.26 5.24 -0.48
N GLN A 100 -10.38 4.37 0.51
CA GLN A 100 -9.33 4.13 1.50
C GLN A 100 -8.01 3.66 0.86
N TYR A 101 -8.09 2.76 -0.13
CA TYR A 101 -6.90 2.32 -0.87
C TYR A 101 -6.33 3.43 -1.77
N ILE A 102 -7.18 4.17 -2.48
CA ILE A 102 -6.76 5.34 -3.27
C ILE A 102 -6.04 6.36 -2.38
N VAL A 103 -6.60 6.71 -1.22
CA VAL A 103 -6.01 7.67 -0.27
C VAL A 103 -4.67 7.15 0.26
N SER A 104 -4.59 5.88 0.66
CA SER A 104 -3.35 5.31 1.20
C SER A 104 -2.23 5.19 0.16
N CYS A 105 -2.56 4.93 -1.12
CA CYS A 105 -1.60 4.97 -2.21
C CYS A 105 -1.14 6.42 -2.53
N ALA A 106 -2.07 7.36 -2.57
CA ALA A 106 -1.79 8.72 -3.03
C ALA A 106 -1.08 9.59 -1.98
N LEU A 107 -1.58 9.60 -0.75
CA LEU A 107 -1.17 10.57 0.26
C LEU A 107 -0.02 10.03 1.12
N THR A 108 0.75 10.93 1.74
CA THR A 108 1.82 10.57 2.70
C THR A 108 1.24 10.21 4.07
N PRO A 109 2.02 9.55 4.97
CA PRO A 109 1.57 9.24 6.33
C PRO A 109 1.14 10.46 7.17
N SER A 110 1.62 11.66 6.83
CA SER A 110 1.26 12.93 7.48
C SER A 110 -0.06 13.54 6.97
N GLN A 111 -0.62 13.00 5.89
CA GLN A 111 -1.85 13.49 5.26
C GLN A 111 -3.03 12.57 5.55
N SER A 112 -4.24 13.13 5.62
CA SER A 112 -5.47 12.35 5.79
C SER A 112 -6.67 12.98 5.08
N PHE A 113 -7.58 12.13 4.63
CA PHE A 113 -8.88 12.50 4.10
C PHE A 113 -9.97 12.20 5.13
N ARG A 114 -10.86 13.17 5.39
CA ARG A 114 -11.88 13.09 6.45
C ARG A 114 -13.26 13.43 5.90
N PHE A 115 -14.26 12.64 6.26
CA PHE A 115 -15.66 12.90 5.93
C PHE A 115 -16.57 12.20 6.94
N SER A 116 -17.86 12.52 6.88
CA SER A 116 -18.88 11.84 7.67
C SER A 116 -20.05 11.39 6.80
N TRP A 117 -20.75 10.36 7.26
CA TRP A 117 -21.91 9.78 6.58
C TRP A 117 -22.89 9.23 7.61
N ARG A 118 -24.10 8.85 7.17
CA ARG A 118 -25.11 8.23 8.05
C ARG A 118 -25.34 6.79 7.65
N ASP A 119 -25.37 5.90 8.63
CA ASP A 119 -25.65 4.49 8.39
C ASP A 119 -27.15 4.20 8.19
N GLU A 120 -27.50 2.93 8.02
CA GLU A 120 -28.89 2.49 7.81
C GLU A 120 -29.82 2.81 8.99
N ARG A 121 -29.26 3.03 10.18
CA ARG A 121 -29.99 3.44 11.40
C ARG A 121 -30.03 4.95 11.56
N GLY A 122 -29.40 5.70 10.65
CA GLY A 122 -29.29 7.15 10.70
C GLY A 122 -28.20 7.66 11.64
N GLU A 123 -27.36 6.79 12.22
CA GLU A 123 -26.26 7.19 13.10
C GLU A 123 -25.15 7.87 12.30
N LEU A 124 -24.62 8.97 12.81
CA LEU A 124 -23.50 9.67 12.20
C LEU A 124 -22.22 8.85 12.39
N ARG A 125 -21.52 8.57 11.30
CA ARG A 125 -20.23 7.87 11.26
C ARG A 125 -19.18 8.86 10.77
N GLU A 126 -18.06 8.95 11.48
CA GLU A 126 -16.90 9.73 11.07
C GLU A 126 -15.82 8.81 10.52
N GLU A 127 -15.24 9.17 9.38
CA GLU A 127 -14.25 8.39 8.67
C GLU A 127 -12.96 9.20 8.52
N VAL A 128 -11.82 8.55 8.73
CA VAL A 128 -10.48 9.14 8.57
C VAL A 128 -9.61 8.16 7.80
N TYR A 129 -9.29 8.48 6.55
CA TYR A 129 -8.38 7.70 5.72
C TYR A 129 -7.01 8.36 5.72
N ARG A 130 -5.99 7.65 6.19
CA ARG A 130 -4.62 8.13 6.22
C ARG A 130 -3.87 7.75 4.95
N GLY A 131 -2.98 8.62 4.50
CA GLY A 131 -1.99 8.27 3.50
C GLY A 131 -1.00 7.23 4.02
N TYR A 132 -0.30 6.57 3.10
CA TYR A 132 0.73 5.59 3.43
C TYR A 132 1.95 5.73 2.50
N LEU A 133 1.77 5.62 1.17
CA LEU A 133 2.88 5.59 0.22
C LEU A 133 3.33 6.96 -0.28
N GLY A 134 2.40 7.91 -0.44
CA GLY A 134 2.73 9.25 -0.94
C GLY A 134 3.03 9.33 -2.44
N LEU A 135 2.44 8.48 -3.28
CA LEU A 135 2.65 8.48 -4.74
C LEU A 135 2.11 9.73 -5.45
N ALA A 136 1.18 10.45 -4.80
CA ALA A 136 0.55 11.66 -5.33
C ALA A 136 0.24 12.67 -4.22
N ALA A 137 1.20 12.95 -3.35
CA ALA A 137 1.02 13.81 -2.16
C ALA A 137 0.42 15.21 -2.46
N SER A 138 0.70 15.75 -3.65
CA SER A 138 0.16 17.05 -4.09
C SER A 138 -1.36 17.04 -4.33
N TRP A 139 -2.00 15.87 -4.40
CA TRP A 139 -3.44 15.76 -4.62
C TRP A 139 -4.28 16.40 -3.51
N ALA A 140 -3.71 16.54 -2.31
CA ALA A 140 -4.36 17.26 -1.22
C ALA A 140 -4.63 18.75 -1.55
N ILE A 141 -3.85 19.34 -2.46
CA ILE A 141 -3.89 20.78 -2.76
C ILE A 141 -4.15 21.11 -4.24
N ALA A 142 -4.00 20.14 -5.15
CA ALA A 142 -4.21 20.31 -6.58
C ALA A 142 -4.87 19.05 -7.19
N PRO A 143 -5.53 19.16 -8.36
CA PRO A 143 -6.00 17.99 -9.12
C PRO A 143 -4.88 17.00 -9.45
N LEU A 144 -5.24 15.76 -9.75
CA LEU A 144 -4.27 14.78 -10.26
C LEU A 144 -3.82 15.16 -11.68
N SER A 145 -2.55 14.89 -11.94
CA SER A 145 -2.01 14.84 -13.30
C SER A 145 -2.02 13.39 -13.78
N GLU A 146 -2.12 13.15 -15.08
CA GLU A 146 -2.12 11.81 -15.68
C GLU A 146 -1.03 10.88 -15.12
N SER A 147 0.23 11.32 -15.07
CA SER A 147 1.31 10.48 -14.49
C SER A 147 1.04 10.04 -13.03
N ARG A 148 0.38 10.88 -12.23
CA ARG A 148 0.02 10.55 -10.84
C ARG A 148 -1.20 9.63 -10.77
N GLU A 149 -2.15 9.79 -11.69
CA GLU A 149 -3.25 8.85 -11.86
C GLU A 149 -2.72 7.45 -12.12
N GLN A 150 -1.72 7.32 -13.01
CA GLN A 150 -1.12 6.04 -13.35
C GLN A 150 -0.41 5.40 -12.13
N TRP A 151 0.39 6.15 -11.38
CA TRP A 151 1.05 5.64 -10.17
C TRP A 151 0.06 5.19 -9.10
N VAL A 152 -1.00 5.97 -8.85
CA VAL A 152 -2.05 5.59 -7.90
C VAL A 152 -2.80 4.36 -8.40
N SER A 153 -3.05 4.26 -9.70
CA SER A 153 -3.72 3.12 -10.33
C SER A 153 -2.91 1.84 -10.21
N ALA A 154 -1.61 1.89 -10.49
CA ALA A 154 -0.69 0.77 -10.31
C ALA A 154 -0.68 0.25 -8.86
N CYS A 155 -0.69 1.16 -7.88
CA CYS A 155 -0.70 0.80 -6.46
C CYS A 155 -2.03 0.17 -6.04
N VAL A 156 -3.14 0.73 -6.52
CA VAL A 156 -4.48 0.21 -6.22
C VAL A 156 -4.65 -1.19 -6.84
N ALA A 157 -4.18 -1.39 -8.08
CA ALA A 157 -4.21 -2.68 -8.76
C ALA A 157 -3.34 -3.72 -8.05
N SER A 158 -2.11 -3.37 -7.66
CA SER A 158 -1.19 -4.30 -6.99
C SER A 158 -1.72 -4.77 -5.63
N ARG A 159 -2.53 -3.92 -4.97
CA ARG A 159 -3.13 -4.20 -3.66
C ARG A 159 -4.51 -4.85 -3.74
N ALA A 160 -4.98 -5.18 -4.94
CA ALA A 160 -6.20 -5.93 -5.15
C ALA A 160 -5.97 -7.42 -4.81
N ASN A 161 -6.82 -7.97 -3.96
CA ASN A 161 -6.79 -9.38 -3.59
C ASN A 161 -8.21 -9.94 -3.51
N ARG A 162 -8.51 -10.89 -4.40
CA ARG A 162 -9.83 -11.52 -4.49
C ARG A 162 -10.27 -12.19 -3.20
N ALA A 163 -9.34 -12.80 -2.47
CA ALA A 163 -9.66 -13.49 -1.22
C ALA A 163 -10.06 -12.52 -0.10
N GLY A 164 -9.83 -11.20 -0.26
CA GLY A 164 -10.03 -10.20 0.78
C GLY A 164 -9.10 -10.38 1.98
N VAL A 165 -8.10 -11.25 1.87
CA VAL A 165 -7.08 -11.50 2.89
C VAL A 165 -5.95 -10.52 2.69
N SER A 166 -5.48 -9.92 3.77
CA SER A 166 -4.30 -9.06 3.73
C SER A 166 -3.05 -9.92 3.78
N VAL A 167 -2.25 -9.87 2.72
CA VAL A 167 -0.89 -10.43 2.68
C VAL A 167 0.10 -9.26 2.76
N MET A 168 1.21 -9.44 3.45
CA MET A 168 2.30 -8.47 3.37
C MET A 168 3.00 -8.63 2.03
N ILE A 169 3.12 -7.53 1.28
CA ILE A 169 3.84 -7.47 0.02
C ILE A 169 4.91 -6.41 0.09
N SER A 170 6.03 -6.66 -0.58
CA SER A 170 7.02 -5.63 -0.90
C SER A 170 6.68 -5.04 -2.28
N SER A 171 6.34 -3.76 -2.31
CA SER A 171 6.02 -3.00 -3.54
C SER A 171 7.22 -2.17 -3.97
N ARG A 172 7.74 -2.45 -5.18
CA ARG A 172 8.96 -1.84 -5.71
C ARG A 172 8.67 -1.17 -7.06
N ALA A 173 9.24 0.01 -7.29
CA ALA A 173 9.04 0.77 -8.51
C ALA A 173 10.06 1.90 -8.69
N ALA A 174 10.13 2.48 -9.89
CA ALA A 174 10.97 3.65 -10.18
C ALA A 174 10.58 4.93 -9.38
N HIS A 175 9.37 4.98 -8.82
CA HIS A 175 8.91 6.12 -8.04
C HIS A 175 9.75 6.32 -6.77
N LEU A 176 10.05 7.58 -6.40
CA LEU A 176 10.90 7.93 -5.26
C LEU A 176 10.48 7.27 -3.94
N ALA A 177 9.18 7.05 -3.75
CA ALA A 177 8.62 6.43 -2.56
C ALA A 177 8.86 4.91 -2.47
N LEU A 178 9.23 4.24 -3.58
CA LEU A 178 9.27 2.77 -3.70
C LEU A 178 10.58 2.22 -4.30
N ARG A 179 11.52 3.09 -4.71
CA ARG A 179 12.70 2.69 -5.51
C ARG A 179 13.86 2.06 -4.75
N HIS A 180 13.84 2.09 -3.41
CA HIS A 180 14.97 1.64 -2.59
C HIS A 180 14.50 0.77 -1.42
N PRO A 181 14.20 -0.52 -1.66
CA PRO A 181 14.04 -1.47 -0.56
C PRO A 181 15.33 -1.58 0.23
N ASP A 182 15.21 -1.80 1.53
CA ASP A 182 16.36 -2.18 2.35
C ASP A 182 16.75 -3.64 2.11
N ALA A 183 17.97 -4.02 2.52
CA ALA A 183 18.49 -5.35 2.28
C ALA A 183 17.64 -6.45 2.95
N SER A 184 17.13 -6.19 4.16
CA SER A 184 16.26 -7.11 4.88
C SER A 184 14.94 -7.35 4.13
N GLU A 185 14.37 -6.34 3.51
CA GLU A 185 13.18 -6.45 2.69
C GLU A 185 13.44 -7.26 1.42
N VAL A 186 14.56 -7.03 0.75
CA VAL A 186 14.94 -7.81 -0.43
C VAL A 186 15.12 -9.29 -0.07
N GLU A 187 15.73 -9.57 1.08
CA GLU A 187 15.93 -10.94 1.59
C GLU A 187 14.62 -11.59 2.04
N SER A 188 13.73 -10.82 2.69
CA SER A 188 12.46 -11.32 3.23
C SER A 188 11.35 -11.44 2.20
N TYR A 189 11.49 -10.78 1.03
CA TYR A 189 10.53 -10.81 -0.07
C TYR A 189 11.26 -11.08 -1.41
N PRO A 190 11.78 -12.29 -1.63
CA PRO A 190 12.57 -12.62 -2.81
C PRO A 190 11.73 -12.99 -4.04
N MET A 191 10.47 -13.40 -3.85
CA MET A 191 9.64 -13.94 -4.94
C MET A 191 8.87 -12.84 -5.65
N GLU A 192 9.26 -12.50 -6.89
CA GLU A 192 8.45 -11.64 -7.76
C GLU A 192 7.09 -12.31 -8.02
N GLU A 193 5.99 -11.67 -7.61
CA GLU A 193 4.64 -12.11 -7.97
C GLU A 193 4.34 -11.72 -9.43
N GLY A 194 4.63 -10.47 -9.75
CA GLY A 194 4.26 -9.85 -11.02
C GLY A 194 4.35 -8.33 -10.95
N ALA A 195 3.88 -7.67 -12.01
CA ALA A 195 3.83 -6.22 -12.10
C ALA A 195 2.43 -5.73 -12.48
N PHE A 196 2.08 -4.53 -12.02
CA PHE A 196 0.77 -3.90 -12.19
C PHE A 196 0.91 -2.47 -12.69
N TRP A 197 0.07 -2.07 -13.64
CA TRP A 197 0.06 -0.72 -14.22
C TRP A 197 -1.31 -0.39 -14.84
N GLY A 198 -1.45 0.85 -15.35
CA GLY A 198 -2.62 1.33 -16.08
C GLY A 198 -3.15 2.65 -15.55
N ASN A 199 -4.38 2.98 -15.92
CA ASN A 199 -5.08 4.17 -15.45
C ASN A 199 -6.55 3.85 -15.09
N LEU A 200 -6.83 3.81 -13.78
CA LEU A 200 -8.17 3.65 -13.21
C LEU A 200 -9.04 4.91 -13.41
N PHE A 201 -8.41 6.06 -13.66
CA PHE A 201 -9.06 7.37 -13.84
C PHE A 201 -9.36 7.69 -15.32
N ALA A 202 -9.04 6.77 -16.25
CA ALA A 202 -9.34 6.90 -17.67
C ALA A 202 -10.76 6.38 -18.01
N THR A 203 -11.27 6.74 -19.20
CA THR A 203 -12.56 6.23 -19.72
C THR A 203 -12.36 5.43 -21.01
N PRO A 204 -12.66 4.12 -21.03
CA PRO A 204 -12.91 3.25 -19.86
C PRO A 204 -11.65 3.08 -19.00
N PRO A 205 -11.80 2.70 -17.70
CA PRO A 205 -10.65 2.41 -16.85
C PRO A 205 -9.91 1.17 -17.38
N ARG A 206 -8.57 1.19 -17.28
CA ARG A 206 -7.73 0.08 -17.73
C ARG A 206 -6.66 -0.20 -16.71
N LEU A 207 -6.67 -1.41 -16.15
CA LEU A 207 -5.57 -1.91 -15.33
C LEU A 207 -5.06 -3.19 -15.97
N TYR A 208 -3.75 -3.37 -15.88
CA TYR A 208 -3.06 -4.50 -16.44
C TYR A 208 -2.19 -5.15 -15.37
N ALA A 209 -1.96 -6.44 -15.54
CA ALA A 209 -0.99 -7.18 -14.78
C ALA A 209 -0.21 -8.16 -15.66
N CYS A 210 1.02 -8.45 -15.26
CA CYS A 210 1.77 -9.61 -15.72
C CYS A 210 2.15 -10.46 -14.51
N TYR A 211 2.53 -11.71 -14.74
CA TYR A 211 2.98 -12.62 -13.68
C TYR A 211 4.41 -13.14 -13.94
N ASN A 212 5.11 -13.49 -12.86
CA ASN A 212 6.32 -14.28 -12.94
C ASN A 212 5.94 -15.77 -12.98
N GLU A 213 6.23 -16.44 -14.10
CA GLU A 213 5.84 -17.85 -14.33
C GLU A 213 6.30 -18.80 -13.22
N SER A 214 7.50 -18.59 -12.69
CA SER A 214 8.11 -19.48 -11.70
C SER A 214 7.42 -19.40 -10.33
N ASN A 215 6.71 -18.29 -10.06
CA ASN A 215 6.14 -17.98 -8.74
C ASN A 215 4.61 -18.05 -8.72
N VAL A 216 3.95 -18.44 -9.83
CA VAL A 216 2.49 -18.50 -9.93
C VAL A 216 1.85 -19.38 -8.86
N GLU A 217 2.41 -20.57 -8.61
CA GLU A 217 1.87 -21.49 -7.61
C GLU A 217 2.05 -20.95 -6.18
N SER A 218 3.22 -20.38 -5.88
CA SER A 218 3.51 -19.72 -4.60
C SER A 218 2.58 -18.54 -4.34
N ALA A 219 2.35 -17.69 -5.35
CA ALA A 219 1.44 -16.56 -5.26
C ALA A 219 0.01 -17.03 -4.95
N ARG A 220 -0.49 -18.04 -5.67
CA ARG A 220 -1.82 -18.62 -5.43
C ARG A 220 -1.95 -19.25 -4.04
N ALA A 221 -0.90 -19.91 -3.53
CA ALA A 221 -0.87 -20.47 -2.18
C ALA A 221 -1.02 -19.39 -1.10
N LEU A 222 -0.49 -18.19 -1.36
CA LEU A 222 -0.67 -17.00 -0.51
C LEU A 222 -1.97 -16.23 -0.81
N SER A 223 -2.87 -16.78 -1.62
CA SER A 223 -4.10 -16.09 -2.07
C SER A 223 -3.82 -14.80 -2.87
N ARG A 224 -2.67 -14.71 -3.54
CA ARG A 224 -2.30 -13.64 -4.48
C ARG A 224 -2.53 -14.14 -5.91
N ASP A 225 -3.74 -13.89 -6.42
CA ASP A 225 -4.19 -14.43 -7.71
C ASP A 225 -4.46 -13.34 -8.77
N CYS A 226 -4.38 -12.05 -8.45
CA CYS A 226 -4.74 -11.01 -9.42
C CYS A 226 -3.70 -10.79 -10.53
N ALA A 227 -2.42 -11.14 -10.32
CA ALA A 227 -1.41 -11.15 -11.38
C ALA A 227 -1.50 -12.39 -12.29
N ALA A 228 -1.73 -13.57 -11.69
CA ALA A 228 -1.63 -14.86 -12.37
C ALA A 228 -2.98 -15.51 -12.73
N GLY A 229 -4.09 -14.96 -12.25
CA GLY A 229 -5.44 -15.48 -12.39
C GLY A 229 -5.69 -16.81 -11.66
N LEU A 230 -6.97 -17.20 -11.57
CA LEU A 230 -7.38 -18.50 -11.05
C LEU A 230 -7.54 -19.52 -12.17
N PRO A 231 -6.96 -20.73 -12.08
CA PRO A 231 -7.19 -21.79 -13.05
C PRO A 231 -8.68 -22.12 -13.15
N GLU A 232 -9.18 -22.29 -14.38
CA GLU A 232 -10.55 -22.76 -14.62
C GLU A 232 -10.58 -24.23 -15.06
N PRO A 233 -11.64 -25.00 -14.71
CA PRO A 233 -11.76 -26.42 -15.06
C PRO A 233 -11.69 -26.73 -16.56
N GLY A 234 -11.95 -25.74 -17.42
CA GLY A 234 -11.90 -25.86 -18.89
C GLY A 234 -10.57 -25.46 -19.53
N GLY A 235 -9.55 -25.17 -18.72
CA GLY A 235 -8.32 -24.51 -19.18
C GLY A 235 -8.47 -22.99 -19.21
N GLY A 236 -7.35 -22.28 -19.16
CA GLY A 236 -7.31 -20.82 -19.03
C GLY A 236 -7.33 -20.34 -17.58
N VAL A 237 -7.34 -19.01 -17.43
CA VAL A 237 -7.29 -18.35 -16.12
C VAL A 237 -8.38 -17.28 -16.02
N ARG A 238 -9.01 -17.20 -14.85
CA ARG A 238 -9.98 -16.16 -14.51
C ARG A 238 -9.28 -14.98 -13.85
N GLU A 239 -9.21 -13.90 -14.60
CA GLU A 239 -8.63 -12.61 -14.21
C GLU A 239 -9.40 -11.95 -13.07
N CYS A 240 -8.73 -11.08 -12.29
CA CYS A 240 -9.42 -10.21 -11.35
C CYS A 240 -10.26 -9.17 -12.09
N PRO A 241 -11.46 -8.82 -11.59
CA PRO A 241 -12.27 -7.75 -12.16
C PRO A 241 -11.43 -6.50 -12.45
N ASN A 242 -11.53 -5.99 -13.68
CA ASN A 242 -10.83 -4.82 -14.20
C ASN A 242 -9.29 -4.88 -14.29
N ILE A 243 -8.66 -6.02 -13.99
CA ILE A 243 -7.22 -6.21 -14.17
C ILE A 243 -7.02 -7.23 -15.28
N HIS A 244 -6.58 -6.77 -16.44
CA HIS A 244 -6.31 -7.64 -17.59
C HIS A 244 -4.89 -8.23 -17.50
N ILE A 245 -4.77 -9.54 -17.65
CA ILE A 245 -3.49 -10.25 -17.57
C ILE A 245 -2.88 -10.30 -18.96
N VAL A 246 -1.77 -9.59 -19.18
CA VAL A 246 -1.10 -9.53 -20.48
C VAL A 246 -0.17 -10.71 -20.76
N GLY A 247 0.16 -11.49 -19.72
CA GLY A 247 1.02 -12.68 -19.81
C GLY A 247 2.21 -12.64 -18.85
N SER A 248 3.32 -13.26 -19.27
CA SER A 248 4.56 -13.31 -18.50
C SER A 248 5.24 -11.94 -18.44
N CYS A 249 5.72 -11.55 -17.25
CA CYS A 249 6.46 -10.31 -17.06
C CYS A 249 7.78 -10.26 -17.85
N ASP A 250 8.38 -11.41 -18.17
CA ASP A 250 9.61 -11.47 -18.96
C ASP A 250 9.39 -11.13 -20.44
N LEU A 251 8.14 -11.20 -20.91
CA LEU A 251 7.77 -10.80 -22.27
C LEU A 251 7.17 -9.40 -22.31
N ALA A 252 6.36 -9.05 -21.30
CA ALA A 252 5.61 -7.80 -21.28
C ALA A 252 6.42 -6.61 -20.76
N CYS A 253 7.47 -6.84 -19.97
CA CYS A 253 8.19 -5.80 -19.25
C CYS A 253 9.69 -5.83 -19.48
N ASP A 254 10.31 -4.66 -19.34
CA ASP A 254 11.76 -4.55 -19.32
C ASP A 254 12.36 -5.34 -18.16
N ALA A 255 13.53 -5.92 -18.39
CA ALA A 255 14.24 -6.68 -17.37
C ALA A 255 14.55 -5.79 -16.15
N PRO A 256 14.42 -6.33 -14.92
CA PRO A 256 14.70 -5.56 -13.72
C PRO A 256 16.18 -5.18 -13.66
N GLY A 257 16.47 -3.97 -13.21
CA GLY A 257 17.84 -3.54 -12.92
C GLY A 257 18.44 -4.38 -11.78
N ALA A 258 19.74 -4.67 -11.86
CA ALA A 258 20.44 -5.57 -10.93
C ALA A 258 20.43 -5.15 -9.45
N ALA A 259 20.08 -3.89 -9.13
CA ALA A 259 20.13 -3.35 -7.77
C ALA A 259 18.75 -3.19 -7.10
N ASP A 260 17.70 -2.92 -7.87
CA ASP A 260 16.42 -2.45 -7.29
C ASP A 260 15.26 -3.46 -7.44
N GLY A 261 15.46 -4.52 -8.23
CA GLY A 261 14.53 -5.64 -8.34
C GLY A 261 13.12 -5.25 -8.76
N TYR A 262 12.90 -4.21 -9.56
CA TYR A 262 11.58 -3.89 -10.13
C TYR A 262 11.63 -3.79 -11.65
N ARG A 263 10.49 -4.01 -12.30
CA ARG A 263 10.31 -3.83 -13.74
C ARG A 263 10.12 -2.33 -14.05
N PRO A 264 11.02 -1.67 -14.81
CA PRO A 264 10.99 -0.22 -14.98
C PRO A 264 9.93 0.26 -15.96
N SER A 265 9.59 -0.56 -16.95
CA SER A 265 8.49 -0.29 -17.89
C SER A 265 7.84 -1.60 -18.34
N CYS A 266 6.56 -1.51 -18.70
CA CYS A 266 5.77 -2.63 -19.22
C CYS A 266 4.93 -2.18 -20.41
N THR A 267 4.56 -3.14 -21.26
CA THR A 267 3.70 -2.94 -22.42
C THR A 267 2.35 -3.58 -22.20
N ASP A 268 1.28 -2.90 -22.64
CA ASP A 268 -0.06 -3.47 -22.62
C ASP A 268 -0.38 -4.32 -23.85
N ASP A 269 -1.60 -4.86 -23.91
CA ASP A 269 -2.10 -5.69 -25.01
C ASP A 269 -2.15 -4.97 -26.38
N ARG A 270 -1.97 -3.65 -26.39
CA ARG A 270 -1.93 -2.80 -27.59
C ARG A 270 -0.52 -2.35 -27.96
N GLY A 271 0.48 -2.75 -27.17
CA GLY A 271 1.87 -2.32 -27.34
C GLY A 271 2.15 -0.90 -26.84
N GLU A 272 1.26 -0.32 -26.03
CA GLU A 272 1.53 0.96 -25.36
C GLU A 272 2.47 0.73 -24.18
N SER A 273 3.52 1.56 -24.06
CA SER A 273 4.52 1.46 -22.99
C SER A 273 4.17 2.35 -21.81
N TRP A 274 4.29 1.80 -20.60
CA TRP A 274 3.96 2.43 -19.33
C TRP A 274 5.18 2.41 -18.41
N SER A 275 5.51 3.56 -17.81
CA SER A 275 6.60 3.70 -16.84
C SER A 275 6.13 3.74 -15.38
N ALA A 276 4.84 3.98 -15.16
CA ALA A 276 4.20 3.90 -13.85
C ALA A 276 3.83 2.45 -13.54
N VAL A 277 4.84 1.63 -13.27
CA VAL A 277 4.73 0.20 -13.01
C VAL A 277 5.12 -0.08 -11.56
N ILE A 278 4.31 -0.87 -10.85
CA ILE A 278 4.64 -1.40 -9.53
C ILE A 278 4.82 -2.90 -9.63
N THR A 279 6.01 -3.38 -9.27
CA THR A 279 6.32 -4.81 -9.13
C THR A 279 6.11 -5.23 -7.68
N THR A 280 5.43 -6.35 -7.46
CA THR A 280 5.15 -6.88 -6.13
C THR A 280 5.97 -8.12 -5.84
N PHE A 281 6.47 -8.20 -4.62
CA PHE A 281 7.26 -9.32 -4.11
C PHE A 281 6.61 -9.94 -2.88
N LEU A 282 6.73 -11.26 -2.79
CA LEU A 282 6.19 -12.11 -1.75
C LEU A 282 7.30 -12.77 -0.93
N PRO A 283 7.02 -13.15 0.33
CA PRO A 283 7.97 -13.86 1.18
C PRO A 283 8.34 -15.25 0.66
#